data_AF-A0A1C5ST69-F1
#
_entry.id   AF-A0A1C5ST69-F1
#
_cell.length_a   1.000
_cell.length_b   1.000
_cell.length_c   1.000
_cell.angle_alpha   90.00
_cell.angle_beta   90.00
_cell.angle_gamma   90.00
#
_symmetry.space_group_name_H-M   'P 1'
#
loop_
_entity.id
_entity.type
_entity.pdbx_description
1 polymer ?
#
loop_
_entity_poly.entity_id
_entity_poly.type
_entity_poly.pdbx_seq_one_letter_code
_entity_poly.pdbx_strand_id
1 'polypeptide(L)'
;MNNTINKQSNIHTFLKRKNVEVSINRYLIDALSYMALGLFSSLLIGTIFNTLGEMFNITLFTEVINPLSKQVTGPCIAISIAYGLQAPPLVMFSCAIVGACGNELGGPVGAFVAAVLAVECGKIISKETKIDIIITPAITILVGVLAARIIGPAISIFMNSFGNLIMNATDMQPFIMGALVSALVGIALTLPISSAAICMMLGLSGLAGGAATVGCCCQMVGFAVMSLKENGMGGLIAQGVGTSMLQMPNIIKNYKIWIPPTLTSIIVGPLSTTIFKMENIPIGSGMGTSGFVGQFGTLNAMGNSISTWIGIILLHFVLPAVITFIISEFMRKKGFINYGDLKLDL
;
A
#
# COMPACT_ATOMS: atom_id res chain seq x y z
N MET A 1 3.28 -4.97 48.09
CA MET A 1 4.18 -4.42 47.04
C MET A 1 5.08 -5.48 46.38
N ASN A 2 5.56 -6.52 47.08
CA ASN A 2 6.46 -7.53 46.47
C ASN A 2 5.78 -8.51 45.48
N ASN A 3 4.48 -8.79 45.61
CA ASN A 3 3.78 -9.72 44.70
C ASN A 3 3.48 -9.13 43.30
N THR A 4 3.38 -7.80 43.16
CA THR A 4 3.12 -7.15 41.87
C THR A 4 4.39 -7.05 41.01
N ILE A 5 5.54 -6.81 41.64
CA ILE A 5 6.84 -6.71 40.95
C ILE A 5 7.29 -8.09 40.41
N ASN A 6 7.05 -9.16 41.18
CA ASN A 6 7.41 -10.53 40.78
C ASN A 6 6.50 -11.09 39.66
N LYS A 7 5.24 -10.62 39.58
CA LYS A 7 4.28 -11.03 38.54
C LYS A 7 4.56 -10.32 37.21
N GLN A 8 5.00 -9.07 37.25
CA GLN A 8 5.41 -8.31 36.06
C GLN A 8 6.66 -8.88 35.38
N SER A 9 7.66 -9.33 36.15
CA SER A 9 8.88 -9.95 35.57
C SER A 9 8.56 -11.28 34.86
N ASN A 10 7.60 -12.05 35.38
CA ASN A 10 7.19 -13.34 34.83
C ASN A 10 6.38 -13.20 33.52
N ILE A 11 5.49 -12.20 33.44
CA ILE A 11 4.73 -11.90 32.21
C ILE A 11 5.65 -11.39 31.10
N HIS A 12 6.58 -10.47 31.40
CA HIS A 12 7.53 -9.97 30.41
C HIS A 12 8.44 -11.08 29.88
N THR A 13 8.90 -11.97 30.76
CA THR A 13 9.72 -13.14 30.37
C THR A 13 8.92 -14.12 29.50
N PHE A 14 7.64 -14.34 29.82
CA PHE A 14 6.75 -15.16 29.01
C PHE A 14 6.50 -14.56 27.61
N LEU A 15 6.19 -13.27 27.51
CA LEU A 15 5.96 -12.60 26.22
C LEU A 15 7.23 -12.62 25.35
N LYS A 16 8.41 -12.40 25.95
CA LYS A 16 9.70 -12.51 25.26
C LYS A 16 9.96 -13.93 24.76
N ARG A 17 9.65 -14.97 25.55
CA ARG A 17 9.72 -16.37 25.11
C ARG A 17 8.80 -16.66 23.91
N LYS A 18 7.65 -16.00 23.86
CA LYS A 18 6.68 -16.11 22.75
C LYS A 18 6.96 -15.21 21.57
N ASN A 19 8.03 -14.40 21.62
CA ASN A 19 8.37 -13.43 20.59
C ASN A 19 7.22 -12.43 20.32
N VAL A 20 6.57 -12.03 21.41
CA VAL A 20 5.53 -11.00 21.47
C VAL A 20 6.19 -9.74 22.02
N GLU A 21 6.43 -8.77 21.15
CA GLU A 21 7.07 -7.50 21.52
C GLU A 21 6.17 -6.35 21.06
N VAL A 22 5.52 -5.69 22.03
CA VAL A 22 4.70 -4.51 21.73
C VAL A 22 5.64 -3.33 21.49
N SER A 23 6.01 -3.10 20.24
CA SER A 23 6.83 -1.95 19.85
C SER A 23 6.36 -1.33 18.54
N ILE A 24 6.62 -0.03 18.38
CA ILE A 24 6.35 0.70 17.14
C ILE A 24 7.09 0.04 15.98
N ASN A 25 8.35 -0.34 16.18
CA ASN A 25 9.14 -1.01 15.14
C ASN A 25 8.48 -2.33 14.72
N ARG A 26 8.05 -3.16 15.67
CA ARG A 26 7.43 -4.46 15.37
C ARG A 26 6.17 -4.35 14.51
N TYR A 27 5.25 -3.46 14.87
CA TYR A 27 3.95 -3.40 14.21
C TYR A 27 3.90 -2.39 13.07
N LEU A 28 4.49 -1.22 13.24
CA LEU A 28 4.41 -0.14 12.26
C LEU A 28 5.58 -0.16 11.27
N ILE A 29 6.64 -0.92 11.51
CA ILE A 29 7.77 -1.02 10.57
C ILE A 29 7.82 -2.43 10.01
N ASP A 30 8.03 -3.45 10.84
CA ASP A 30 8.20 -4.83 10.36
C ASP A 30 6.91 -5.35 9.71
N ALA A 31 5.78 -5.35 10.44
CA ALA A 31 4.53 -5.87 9.89
C ALA A 31 4.04 -5.11 8.64
N LEU A 32 4.22 -3.78 8.59
CA LEU A 32 3.89 -2.99 7.39
C LEU A 32 4.83 -3.32 6.20
N SER A 33 6.12 -3.55 6.46
CA SER A 33 7.07 -3.98 5.41
C SER A 33 6.66 -5.32 4.82
N TYR A 34 6.35 -6.30 5.66
CA TYR A 34 5.93 -7.63 5.21
C TYR A 34 4.54 -7.65 4.58
N MET A 35 3.62 -6.78 5.02
CA MET A 35 2.35 -6.55 4.32
C MET A 35 2.59 -6.09 2.88
N ALA A 36 3.51 -5.14 2.66
CA ALA A 36 3.82 -4.64 1.33
C ALA A 36 4.39 -5.76 0.43
N LEU A 37 5.26 -6.62 0.97
CA LEU A 37 5.75 -7.81 0.26
C LEU A 37 4.61 -8.78 -0.10
N GLY A 38 3.70 -9.03 0.83
CA GLY A 38 2.51 -9.86 0.60
C GLY A 38 1.64 -9.30 -0.54
N LEU A 39 1.31 -8.01 -0.48
CA LEU A 39 0.54 -7.31 -1.50
C LEU A 39 1.23 -7.33 -2.88
N PHE A 40 2.56 -7.14 -2.89
CA PHE A 40 3.37 -7.18 -4.10
C PHE A 40 3.30 -8.57 -4.75
N SER A 41 3.54 -9.62 -3.96
CA SER A 41 3.55 -11.02 -4.43
C SER A 41 2.18 -11.54 -4.90
N SER A 42 1.08 -10.90 -4.50
CA SER A 42 -0.28 -11.28 -4.90
C SER A 42 -0.90 -10.29 -5.89
N LEU A 43 -1.49 -9.19 -5.40
CA LEU A 43 -2.35 -8.30 -6.17
C LEU A 43 -1.58 -7.65 -7.32
N LEU A 44 -0.38 -7.17 -7.01
CA LEU A 44 0.39 -6.35 -7.93
C LEU A 44 0.89 -7.19 -9.11
N ILE A 45 1.52 -8.33 -8.84
CA ILE A 45 1.92 -9.28 -9.89
C ILE A 45 0.71 -9.76 -10.69
N GLY A 46 -0.40 -10.08 -10.03
CA GLY A 46 -1.66 -10.44 -10.70
C GLY A 46 -2.17 -9.36 -11.64
N THR A 47 -2.07 -8.09 -11.24
CA THR A 47 -2.49 -6.96 -12.07
C THR A 47 -1.52 -6.70 -13.22
N ILE A 48 -0.21 -6.88 -13.03
CA ILE A 48 0.78 -6.87 -14.12
C ILE A 48 0.44 -7.92 -15.17
N PHE A 49 0.14 -9.15 -14.73
CA PHE A 49 -0.30 -10.20 -15.64
C PHE A 49 -1.57 -9.79 -16.37
N ASN A 50 -2.57 -9.23 -15.68
CA ASN A 50 -3.78 -8.72 -16.32
C ASN A 50 -3.46 -7.74 -17.45
N THR A 51 -2.61 -6.76 -17.17
CA THR A 51 -2.19 -5.75 -18.14
C THR A 51 -1.51 -6.37 -19.35
N LEU A 52 -0.56 -7.29 -19.15
CA LEU A 52 0.08 -8.02 -20.26
C LEU A 52 -0.93 -8.87 -21.02
N GLY A 53 -1.88 -9.48 -20.31
CA GLY A 53 -2.93 -10.29 -20.89
C GLY A 53 -3.88 -9.47 -21.77
N GLU A 54 -4.25 -8.27 -21.36
CA GLU A 54 -5.03 -7.33 -22.17
C GLU A 54 -4.27 -6.87 -23.41
N MET A 55 -2.96 -6.60 -23.29
CA MET A 55 -2.13 -6.17 -24.43
C MET A 55 -1.92 -7.26 -25.48
N PHE A 56 -1.63 -8.48 -25.03
CA PHE A 56 -1.25 -9.60 -25.88
C PHE A 56 -2.39 -10.60 -26.12
N ASN A 57 -3.60 -10.29 -25.63
CA ASN A 57 -4.79 -11.16 -25.67
C ASN A 57 -4.55 -12.56 -25.06
N ILE A 58 -3.88 -12.62 -23.90
CA ILE A 58 -3.58 -13.87 -23.18
C ILE A 58 -4.64 -14.11 -22.10
N THR A 59 -5.63 -14.96 -22.40
CA THR A 59 -6.77 -15.27 -21.50
C THR A 59 -6.35 -15.88 -20.17
N LEU A 60 -5.27 -16.68 -20.14
CA LEU A 60 -4.72 -17.23 -18.89
C LEU A 60 -4.42 -16.12 -17.87
N PHE A 61 -3.92 -14.98 -18.33
CA PHE A 61 -3.52 -13.90 -17.44
C PHE A 61 -4.72 -13.10 -16.93
N THR A 62 -5.67 -12.78 -17.82
CA THR A 62 -6.83 -11.95 -17.51
C THR A 62 -7.94 -12.71 -16.78
N GLU A 63 -8.22 -13.95 -17.18
CA GLU A 63 -9.38 -14.72 -16.69
C GLU A 63 -9.04 -15.68 -15.55
N VAL A 64 -7.77 -16.08 -15.41
CA VAL A 64 -7.35 -17.06 -14.39
C VAL A 64 -6.43 -16.42 -13.35
N ILE A 65 -5.26 -15.92 -13.76
CA ILE A 65 -4.24 -15.45 -12.81
C ILE A 65 -4.70 -14.20 -12.06
N ASN A 66 -5.22 -13.19 -12.76
CA ASN A 66 -5.62 -11.93 -12.13
C ASN A 66 -6.78 -12.08 -11.11
N PRO A 67 -7.90 -12.78 -11.43
CA PRO A 67 -8.97 -12.99 -10.45
C PRO A 67 -8.50 -13.79 -9.23
N LEU A 68 -7.70 -14.85 -9.43
CA LEU A 68 -7.13 -15.61 -8.31
C LEU A 68 -6.22 -14.75 -7.44
N SER A 69 -5.35 -13.94 -8.05
CA SER A 69 -4.44 -13.04 -7.34
C SER A 69 -5.19 -12.05 -6.45
N LYS A 70 -6.31 -11.50 -6.96
CA LYS A 70 -7.21 -10.62 -6.18
C LYS A 70 -7.84 -11.37 -5.00
N GLN A 71 -8.31 -12.60 -5.20
CA GLN A 71 -8.94 -13.41 -4.15
C GLN A 71 -7.96 -13.77 -3.03
N VAL A 72 -6.71 -14.12 -3.37
CA VAL A 72 -5.70 -14.54 -2.38
C VAL A 72 -4.93 -13.38 -1.75
N THR A 73 -5.24 -12.14 -2.09
CA THR A 73 -4.51 -10.96 -1.58
C THR A 73 -4.57 -10.83 -0.06
N GLY A 74 -5.76 -10.96 0.54
CA GLY A 74 -5.92 -10.96 2.00
C GLY A 74 -5.09 -12.05 2.69
N PRO A 75 -5.23 -13.33 2.30
CA PRO A 75 -4.39 -14.42 2.79
C PRO A 75 -2.88 -14.15 2.68
N CYS A 76 -2.40 -13.70 1.51
CA CYS A 76 -0.99 -13.41 1.28
C CYS A 76 -0.47 -12.30 2.21
N ILE A 77 -1.24 -11.24 2.41
CA ILE A 77 -0.91 -10.18 3.37
C ILE A 77 -0.76 -10.75 4.78
N ALA A 78 -1.76 -11.50 5.26
CA ALA A 78 -1.76 -11.99 6.63
C ALA A 78 -0.67 -13.03 6.91
N ILE A 79 -0.39 -13.92 5.96
CA ILE A 79 0.72 -14.88 6.06
C ILE A 79 2.06 -14.16 6.07
N SER A 80 2.25 -13.15 5.21
CA SER A 80 3.49 -12.37 5.15
C SER A 80 3.73 -11.62 6.45
N ILE A 81 2.69 -11.00 7.03
CA ILE A 81 2.76 -10.38 8.37
C ILE A 81 3.12 -11.42 9.43
N ALA A 82 2.48 -12.59 9.42
CA ALA A 82 2.78 -13.66 10.37
C ALA A 82 4.23 -14.14 10.26
N TYR A 83 4.76 -14.23 9.04
CA TYR A 83 6.17 -14.52 8.78
C TYR A 83 7.09 -13.44 9.33
N GLY A 84 6.80 -12.16 9.06
CA GLY A 84 7.56 -11.04 9.57
C GLY A 84 7.56 -10.93 11.10
N LEU A 85 6.43 -11.23 11.71
CA LEU A 85 6.29 -11.34 13.15
C LEU A 85 6.87 -12.66 13.71
N GLN A 86 7.46 -13.52 12.88
CA GLN A 86 8.10 -14.78 13.29
C GLN A 86 7.13 -15.72 14.03
N ALA A 87 5.90 -15.82 13.52
CA ALA A 87 4.87 -16.69 14.06
C ALA A 87 5.20 -18.18 13.84
N PRO A 88 4.78 -19.08 14.77
CA PRO A 88 4.87 -20.52 14.56
C PRO A 88 4.08 -20.98 13.33
N PRO A 89 4.44 -22.10 12.67
CA PRO A 89 3.79 -22.55 11.44
C PRO A 89 2.27 -22.67 11.52
N LEU A 90 1.73 -23.23 12.62
CA LEU A 90 0.29 -23.38 12.81
C LEU A 90 -0.44 -22.03 12.87
N VAL A 91 0.15 -21.03 13.53
CA VAL A 91 -0.40 -19.67 13.60
C VAL A 91 -0.35 -19.03 12.21
N MET A 92 0.80 -19.14 11.54
CA MET A 92 1.03 -18.57 10.22
C MET A 92 0.04 -19.09 9.17
N PHE A 93 -0.16 -20.40 9.07
CA PHE A 93 -1.12 -20.98 8.12
C PHE A 93 -2.57 -20.63 8.47
N SER A 94 -2.88 -20.54 9.77
CA SER A 94 -4.20 -20.11 10.24
C SER A 94 -4.52 -18.66 9.88
N CYS A 95 -3.50 -17.82 9.69
CA CYS A 95 -3.69 -16.45 9.25
C CYS A 95 -4.24 -16.33 7.82
N ALA A 96 -4.22 -17.39 7.00
CA ALA A 96 -4.80 -17.35 5.65
C ALA A 96 -6.28 -16.94 5.66
N ILE A 97 -7.09 -17.62 6.49
CA ILE A 97 -8.53 -17.30 6.62
C ILE A 97 -8.76 -15.96 7.32
N VAL A 98 -7.91 -15.60 8.28
CA VAL A 98 -7.97 -14.29 8.97
C VAL A 98 -7.73 -13.17 7.97
N GLY A 99 -6.74 -13.32 7.09
CA GLY A 99 -6.42 -12.37 6.03
C GLY A 99 -7.54 -12.24 5.01
N ALA A 100 -8.14 -13.36 4.59
CA ALA A 100 -9.32 -13.34 3.70
C ALA A 100 -10.47 -12.53 4.32
N CYS A 101 -10.85 -12.84 5.56
CA CYS A 101 -11.94 -12.16 6.25
C CYS A 101 -11.63 -10.67 6.52
N GLY A 102 -10.41 -10.36 6.96
CA GLY A 102 -9.98 -8.98 7.19
C GLY A 102 -9.97 -8.15 5.90
N ASN A 103 -9.53 -8.73 4.79
CA ASN A 103 -9.51 -8.04 3.49
C ASN A 103 -10.92 -7.81 2.94
N GLU A 104 -11.83 -8.76 3.13
CA GLU A 104 -13.22 -8.61 2.72
C GLU A 104 -13.93 -7.50 3.51
N LEU A 105 -13.70 -7.41 4.83
CA LEU A 105 -14.41 -6.47 5.70
C LEU A 105 -13.79 -5.07 5.78
N GLY A 106 -12.48 -4.94 5.52
CA GLY A 106 -11.76 -3.68 5.69
C GLY A 106 -10.60 -3.47 4.71
N GLY A 107 -10.56 -4.23 3.62
CA GLY A 107 -9.46 -4.17 2.65
C GLY A 107 -8.10 -4.55 3.25
N PRO A 108 -6.99 -4.15 2.60
CA PRO A 108 -5.64 -4.47 3.08
C PRO A 108 -5.37 -4.02 4.52
N VAL A 109 -5.93 -2.87 4.95
CA VAL A 109 -5.83 -2.41 6.36
C VAL A 109 -6.55 -3.37 7.29
N GLY A 110 -7.76 -3.82 6.94
CA GLY A 110 -8.51 -4.79 7.74
C GLY A 110 -7.77 -6.12 7.88
N ALA A 111 -7.18 -6.61 6.79
CA ALA A 111 -6.32 -7.79 6.80
C ALA A 111 -5.11 -7.60 7.72
N PHE A 112 -4.46 -6.43 7.66
CA PHE A 112 -3.31 -6.10 8.50
C PHE A 112 -3.65 -6.13 10.00
N VAL A 113 -4.69 -5.39 10.41
CA VAL A 113 -5.05 -5.29 11.82
C VAL A 113 -5.52 -6.65 12.37
N ALA A 114 -6.34 -7.37 11.61
CA ALA A 114 -6.80 -8.70 11.99
C ALA A 114 -5.63 -9.69 12.11
N ALA A 115 -4.67 -9.65 11.18
CA ALA A 115 -3.49 -10.52 11.19
C ALA A 115 -2.58 -10.24 12.39
N VAL A 116 -2.26 -8.97 12.69
CA VAL A 116 -1.41 -8.63 13.84
C VAL A 116 -2.03 -9.15 15.14
N LEU A 117 -3.32 -8.91 15.37
CA LEU A 117 -4.01 -9.39 16.57
C LEU A 117 -4.07 -10.92 16.65
N ALA A 118 -4.40 -11.58 15.53
CA ALA A 118 -4.45 -13.04 15.46
C ALA A 118 -3.08 -13.67 15.73
N VAL A 119 -2.01 -13.12 15.15
CA VAL A 119 -0.64 -13.63 15.29
C VAL A 119 -0.16 -13.53 16.73
N GLU A 120 -0.33 -12.39 17.37
CA GLU A 120 0.13 -12.20 18.75
C GLU A 120 -0.65 -13.08 19.73
N CYS A 121 -1.98 -13.19 19.57
CA CYS A 121 -2.77 -14.13 20.36
C CYS A 121 -2.41 -15.60 20.08
N GLY A 122 -2.20 -15.97 18.81
CA GLY A 122 -1.82 -17.32 18.41
C GLY A 122 -0.45 -17.73 18.97
N LYS A 123 0.54 -16.83 18.95
CA LYS A 123 1.86 -17.06 19.56
C LYS A 123 1.77 -17.34 21.06
N ILE A 124 0.94 -16.58 21.77
CA ILE A 124 0.75 -16.73 23.22
C ILE A 124 0.30 -18.15 23.57
N ILE A 125 -0.56 -18.74 22.74
CA ILE A 125 -1.18 -20.04 23.02
C ILE A 125 -0.35 -21.20 22.45
N SER A 126 0.39 -20.97 21.37
CA SER A 126 1.15 -22.00 20.68
C SER A 126 2.12 -22.72 21.61
N LYS A 127 2.08 -24.05 21.63
CA LYS A 127 2.89 -24.96 22.45
C LYS A 127 2.64 -24.88 23.97
N GLU A 128 1.53 -24.30 24.42
CA GLU A 128 1.16 -24.30 25.84
C GLU A 128 0.26 -25.49 26.25
N THR A 129 -0.30 -26.22 25.28
CA THR A 129 -1.23 -27.34 25.56
C THR A 129 -0.83 -28.63 24.84
N LYS A 130 -1.28 -29.77 25.35
CA LYS A 130 -1.05 -31.09 24.71
C LYS A 130 -1.86 -31.26 23.41
N ILE A 131 -2.88 -30.44 23.21
CA ILE A 131 -3.77 -30.41 22.04
C ILE A 131 -3.52 -29.16 21.19
N ASP A 132 -2.27 -28.68 21.18
CA ASP A 132 -1.83 -27.46 20.49
C ASP A 132 -2.24 -27.41 19.03
N ILE A 133 -2.20 -28.56 18.35
CA ILE A 133 -2.53 -28.70 16.93
C ILE A 133 -3.98 -28.30 16.60
N ILE A 134 -4.89 -28.39 17.57
CA ILE A 134 -6.29 -28.01 17.43
C ILE A 134 -6.51 -26.60 17.99
N ILE A 135 -6.02 -26.36 19.21
CA ILE A 135 -6.31 -25.12 19.94
C ILE A 135 -5.68 -23.90 19.26
N THR A 136 -4.42 -24.01 18.85
CA THR A 136 -3.68 -22.85 18.32
C THR A 136 -4.29 -22.32 17.02
N PRO A 137 -4.59 -23.16 16.01
CA PRO A 137 -5.34 -22.71 14.85
C PRO A 137 -6.72 -22.15 15.21
N ALA A 138 -7.49 -22.87 16.03
CA ALA A 138 -8.86 -22.47 16.38
C ALA A 138 -8.91 -21.07 17.01
N ILE A 139 -8.02 -20.79 17.98
CA ILE A 139 -8.02 -19.48 18.65
C ILE A 139 -7.44 -18.39 17.74
N THR A 140 -6.40 -18.69 16.95
CA THR A 140 -5.85 -17.73 15.97
C THR A 140 -6.95 -17.26 15.00
N ILE A 141 -7.72 -18.21 14.45
CA ILE A 141 -8.83 -17.92 13.54
C ILE A 141 -9.93 -17.15 14.26
N LEU A 142 -10.37 -17.62 15.42
CA LEU A 142 -11.47 -17.01 16.17
C LEU A 142 -11.16 -15.55 16.51
N VAL A 143 -9.98 -15.30 17.09
CA VAL A 143 -9.56 -13.94 17.46
C VAL A 143 -9.42 -13.06 16.23
N GLY A 144 -8.80 -13.57 15.15
CA GLY A 144 -8.60 -12.81 13.93
C GLY A 144 -9.91 -12.42 13.24
N VAL A 145 -10.84 -13.36 13.10
CA VAL A 145 -12.16 -13.11 12.48
C VAL A 145 -13.01 -12.17 13.35
N LEU A 146 -12.99 -12.32 14.67
CA LEU A 146 -13.67 -11.39 15.57
C LEU A 146 -13.07 -9.98 15.49
N ALA A 147 -11.74 -9.87 15.46
CA ALA A 147 -11.06 -8.59 15.28
C ALA A 147 -11.43 -7.94 13.94
N ALA A 148 -11.42 -8.71 12.85
CA ALA A 148 -11.84 -8.23 11.53
C ALA A 148 -13.28 -7.70 11.54
N ARG A 149 -14.22 -8.41 12.19
CA ARG A 149 -15.62 -7.98 12.30
C ARG A 149 -15.82 -6.73 13.15
N ILE A 150 -15.05 -6.57 14.22
CA ILE A 150 -15.16 -5.40 15.11
C ILE A 150 -14.53 -4.17 14.45
N ILE A 151 -13.39 -4.33 13.78
CA ILE A 151 -12.58 -3.21 13.27
C ILE A 151 -12.95 -2.84 11.83
N GLY A 152 -13.41 -3.79 11.02
CA GLY A 152 -13.82 -3.60 9.63
C GLY A 152 -14.78 -2.42 9.42
N PRO A 153 -15.88 -2.31 10.20
CA PRO A 153 -16.80 -1.18 10.11
C PRO A 153 -16.13 0.19 10.33
N ALA A 154 -15.21 0.29 11.30
CA ALA A 154 -14.49 1.53 11.57
C ALA A 154 -13.56 1.92 10.41
N ILE A 155 -12.87 0.94 9.81
CA ILE A 155 -12.03 1.15 8.63
C ILE A 155 -12.90 1.58 7.43
N SER A 156 -14.05 0.92 7.23
CA SER A 156 -14.97 1.26 6.14
C SER A 156 -15.49 2.69 6.26
N ILE A 157 -15.88 3.14 7.46
CA ILE A 157 -16.28 4.54 7.70
C ILE A 157 -15.16 5.51 7.35
N PHE A 158 -13.92 5.20 7.76
CA PHE A 158 -12.76 6.02 7.43
C PHE A 158 -12.52 6.07 5.91
N MET A 159 -12.56 4.93 5.21
CA MET A 159 -12.40 4.87 3.75
C MET A 159 -13.49 5.65 3.01
N ASN A 160 -14.74 5.54 3.45
CA ASN A 160 -15.86 6.30 2.88
C ASN A 160 -15.69 7.81 3.13
N SER A 161 -15.24 8.20 4.33
CA SER A 161 -14.99 9.61 4.66
C SER A 161 -13.87 10.19 3.81
N PHE A 162 -12.77 9.44 3.66
CA PHE A 162 -11.66 9.82 2.80
C PHE A 162 -12.09 9.89 1.32
N GLY A 163 -12.93 8.96 0.87
CA GLY A 163 -13.50 8.98 -0.47
C GLY A 163 -14.38 10.20 -0.72
N ASN A 164 -15.22 10.57 0.24
CA ASN A 164 -16.03 11.79 0.18
C ASN A 164 -15.17 13.06 0.08
N LEU A 165 -14.02 13.11 0.77
CA LEU A 165 -13.07 14.22 0.62
C LEU A 165 -12.54 14.33 -0.80
N ILE A 166 -12.25 13.21 -1.46
CA ILE A 166 -11.82 13.21 -2.87
C ILE A 166 -12.97 13.68 -3.77
N MET A 167 -14.18 13.17 -3.59
CA MET A 167 -15.34 13.57 -4.40
C MET A 167 -15.66 15.07 -4.26
N ASN A 168 -15.58 15.62 -3.05
CA ASN A 168 -15.74 17.06 -2.85
C ASN A 168 -14.66 17.87 -3.59
N ALA A 169 -13.44 17.33 -3.73
CA ALA A 169 -12.38 17.95 -4.52
C ALA A 169 -12.64 17.85 -6.03
N THR A 170 -13.37 16.82 -6.51
CA THR A 170 -13.73 16.69 -7.94
C THR A 170 -14.75 17.73 -8.41
N ASP A 171 -15.55 18.28 -7.50
CA ASP A 171 -16.53 19.33 -7.82
C ASP A 171 -15.87 20.73 -7.94
N MET A 172 -14.58 20.85 -7.61
CA MET A 172 -13.85 22.11 -7.66
C MET A 172 -13.35 22.42 -9.09
N GLN A 173 -12.94 23.68 -9.30
CA GLN A 173 -12.35 24.11 -10.57
C GLN A 173 -11.14 23.23 -10.96
N PRO A 174 -10.92 22.94 -12.26
CA PRO A 174 -9.92 21.95 -12.71
C PRO A 174 -8.52 22.11 -12.13
N PHE A 175 -8.05 23.35 -11.94
CA PHE A 175 -6.75 23.62 -11.31
C PHE A 175 -6.70 23.12 -9.86
N ILE A 176 -7.68 23.47 -9.03
CA ILE A 176 -7.75 23.10 -7.61
C ILE A 176 -8.04 21.61 -7.47
N MET A 177 -8.97 21.08 -8.27
CA MET A 177 -9.25 19.65 -8.37
C MET A 177 -7.96 18.88 -8.66
N GLY A 178 -7.21 19.30 -9.69
CA GLY A 178 -5.96 18.65 -10.08
C GLY A 178 -4.95 18.58 -8.95
N ALA A 179 -4.74 19.67 -8.21
CA ALA A 179 -3.84 19.71 -7.05
C ALA A 179 -4.32 18.80 -5.91
N LEU A 180 -5.59 18.91 -5.51
CA LEU A 180 -6.11 18.19 -4.35
C LEU A 180 -6.30 16.70 -4.62
N VAL A 181 -6.91 16.32 -5.74
CA VAL A 181 -7.15 14.91 -6.09
C VAL A 181 -5.83 14.17 -6.26
N SER A 182 -4.85 14.75 -6.96
CA SER A 182 -3.52 14.14 -7.11
C SER A 182 -2.80 13.99 -5.77
N ALA A 183 -2.88 14.98 -4.88
CA ALA A 183 -2.29 14.89 -3.55
C ALA A 183 -2.96 13.82 -2.69
N LEU A 184 -4.30 13.83 -2.60
CA LEU A 184 -5.06 12.90 -1.78
C LEU A 184 -4.91 11.46 -2.26
N VAL A 185 -5.07 11.20 -3.55
CA VAL A 185 -4.97 9.83 -4.08
C VAL A 185 -3.51 9.34 -4.05
N GLY A 186 -2.53 10.21 -4.30
CA GLY A 186 -1.12 9.86 -4.11
C GLY A 186 -0.79 9.50 -2.65
N ILE A 187 -1.30 10.27 -1.70
CA ILE A 187 -1.19 9.95 -0.27
C ILE A 187 -1.82 8.57 0.01
N ALA A 188 -3.02 8.33 -0.51
CA ALA A 188 -3.73 7.06 -0.31
C ALA A 188 -2.96 5.86 -0.87
N LEU A 189 -2.27 6.02 -2.01
CA LEU A 189 -1.45 4.96 -2.62
C LEU A 189 -0.28 4.53 -1.72
N THR A 190 0.32 5.49 -1.01
CA THR A 190 1.50 5.24 -0.18
C THR A 190 1.10 4.71 1.20
N LEU A 191 -0.04 5.14 1.72
CA LEU A 191 -0.64 4.57 2.91
C LEU A 191 -1.01 3.10 2.68
N PRO A 192 -1.16 2.29 3.74
CA PRO A 192 -1.59 0.89 3.64
C PRO A 192 -3.08 0.73 3.22
N ILE A 193 -3.62 1.70 2.49
CA ILE A 193 -4.99 1.76 2.01
C ILE A 193 -4.97 1.48 0.51
N SER A 194 -5.94 0.74 -0.02
CA SER A 194 -6.01 0.48 -1.46
C SER A 194 -6.58 1.69 -2.20
N SER A 195 -5.70 2.59 -2.69
CA SER A 195 -6.08 3.72 -3.55
C SER A 195 -6.84 3.28 -4.80
N ALA A 196 -6.45 2.14 -5.40
CA ALA A 196 -7.14 1.55 -6.55
C ALA A 196 -8.56 1.10 -6.20
N ALA A 197 -8.77 0.49 -5.04
CA ALA A 197 -10.11 0.15 -4.57
C ALA A 197 -10.96 1.39 -4.31
N ILE A 198 -10.38 2.45 -3.72
CA ILE A 198 -11.06 3.73 -3.52
C ILE A 198 -11.47 4.33 -4.86
N CYS A 199 -10.57 4.40 -5.85
CA CYS A 199 -10.89 4.94 -7.16
C CYS A 199 -11.96 4.13 -7.90
N MET A 200 -11.92 2.79 -7.79
CA MET A 200 -12.96 1.91 -8.32
C MET A 200 -14.31 2.12 -7.65
N MET A 201 -14.35 2.17 -6.32
CA MET A 201 -15.56 2.37 -5.53
C MET A 201 -16.23 3.72 -5.85
N LEU A 202 -15.42 4.77 -6.02
CA LEU A 202 -15.89 6.11 -6.35
C LEU A 202 -16.16 6.30 -7.85
N GLY A 203 -15.81 5.34 -8.71
CA GLY A 203 -15.92 5.49 -10.17
C GLY A 203 -15.02 6.58 -10.76
N LEU A 204 -13.89 6.86 -10.11
CA LEU A 204 -13.02 8.01 -10.39
C LEU A 204 -12.40 7.91 -11.79
N SER A 205 -12.98 8.62 -12.75
CA SER A 205 -12.64 8.54 -14.18
C SER A 205 -12.54 9.92 -14.82
N GLY A 206 -12.23 9.98 -16.10
CA GLY A 206 -12.04 11.24 -16.82
C GLY A 206 -10.91 12.07 -16.23
N LEU A 207 -11.07 13.41 -16.21
CA LEU A 207 -10.04 14.34 -15.72
C LEU A 207 -9.62 14.10 -14.27
N ALA A 208 -10.57 13.76 -13.40
CA ALA A 208 -10.29 13.44 -12.00
C ALA A 208 -9.43 12.16 -11.92
N GLY A 209 -9.73 11.16 -12.74
CA GLY A 209 -8.94 9.95 -12.87
C GLY A 209 -7.51 10.20 -13.37
N GLY A 210 -7.35 11.10 -14.36
CA GLY A 210 -6.02 11.53 -14.82
C GLY A 210 -5.21 12.22 -13.72
N ALA A 211 -5.82 13.16 -12.99
CA ALA A 211 -5.18 13.83 -11.86
C ALA A 211 -4.75 12.84 -10.76
N ALA A 212 -5.64 11.89 -10.40
CA ALA A 212 -5.36 10.83 -9.44
C ALA A 212 -4.15 9.98 -9.87
N THR A 213 -4.13 9.58 -11.16
CA THR A 213 -3.03 8.78 -11.73
C THR A 213 -1.70 9.50 -11.62
N VAL A 214 -1.66 10.78 -12.01
CA VAL A 214 -0.46 11.62 -11.92
C VAL A 214 0.01 11.75 -10.47
N GLY A 215 -0.91 11.92 -9.52
CA GLY A 215 -0.59 11.93 -8.10
C GLY A 215 0.07 10.65 -7.61
N CYS A 216 -0.47 9.50 -8.01
CA CYS A 216 0.13 8.20 -7.74
C CYS A 216 1.51 8.05 -8.39
N CYS A 217 1.67 8.50 -9.64
CA CYS A 217 2.96 8.50 -10.33
C CYS A 217 4.01 9.36 -9.61
N CYS A 218 3.62 10.53 -9.08
CA CYS A 218 4.49 11.39 -8.29
C CYS A 218 5.04 10.67 -7.05
N GLN A 219 4.23 9.85 -6.39
CA GLN A 219 4.67 9.06 -5.25
C GLN A 219 5.62 7.94 -5.68
N MET A 220 5.23 7.12 -6.65
CA MET A 220 6.02 5.96 -7.07
C MET A 220 7.36 6.36 -7.70
N VAL A 221 7.31 7.17 -8.77
CA VAL A 221 8.50 7.62 -9.49
C VAL A 221 9.32 8.57 -8.62
N GLY A 222 8.66 9.43 -7.84
CA GLY A 222 9.34 10.33 -6.93
C GLY A 222 10.18 9.59 -5.89
N PHE A 223 9.58 8.62 -5.19
CA PHE A 223 10.30 7.78 -4.23
C PHE A 223 11.39 6.93 -4.89
N ALA A 224 11.12 6.34 -6.06
CA ALA A 224 12.09 5.56 -6.82
C ALA A 224 13.36 6.37 -7.17
N VAL A 225 13.19 7.61 -7.62
CA VAL A 225 14.31 8.48 -8.03
C VAL A 225 15.05 9.06 -6.82
N MET A 226 14.34 9.56 -5.80
CA MET A 226 14.99 10.17 -4.63
C MET A 226 15.73 9.16 -3.74
N SER A 227 15.41 7.88 -3.88
CA SER A 227 16.05 6.77 -3.16
C SER A 227 17.03 5.95 -4.01
N LEU A 228 17.24 6.30 -5.29
CA LEU A 228 18.09 5.55 -6.23
C LEU A 228 19.52 5.35 -5.73
N LYS A 229 20.10 6.36 -5.05
CA LYS A 229 21.46 6.27 -4.49
C LYS A 229 21.57 5.27 -3.35
N GLU A 230 20.46 5.00 -2.65
CA GLU A 230 20.41 4.16 -1.44
C GLU A 230 19.98 2.73 -1.75
N ASN A 231 19.09 2.54 -2.74
CA ASN A 231 18.48 1.25 -3.07
C ASN A 231 18.87 0.69 -4.46
N GLY A 232 19.64 1.45 -5.24
CA GLY A 232 20.06 1.07 -6.58
C GLY A 232 18.90 0.79 -7.54
N MET A 233 19.18 0.02 -8.60
CA MET A 233 18.19 -0.30 -9.63
C MET A 233 17.05 -1.17 -9.12
N GLY A 234 17.34 -2.08 -8.18
CA GLY A 234 16.33 -2.93 -7.55
C GLY A 234 15.24 -2.11 -6.86
N GLY A 235 15.64 -1.12 -6.03
CA GLY A 235 14.69 -0.22 -5.40
C GLY A 235 13.96 0.72 -6.37
N LEU A 236 14.61 1.13 -7.46
CA LEU A 236 13.96 1.94 -8.50
C LEU A 236 12.80 1.17 -9.14
N ILE A 237 13.01 -0.10 -9.50
CA ILE A 237 11.95 -0.93 -10.08
C ILE A 237 10.90 -1.29 -9.04
N ALA A 238 11.32 -1.68 -7.82
CA ALA A 238 10.39 -2.08 -6.75
C ALA A 238 9.44 -0.95 -6.34
N GLN A 239 9.89 0.30 -6.33
CA GLN A 239 9.03 1.44 -6.00
C GLN A 239 8.34 2.04 -7.23
N GLY A 240 9.08 2.18 -8.33
CA GLY A 240 8.62 2.86 -9.53
C GLY A 240 7.64 2.05 -10.36
N VAL A 241 7.82 0.72 -10.44
CA VAL A 241 6.89 -0.20 -11.12
C VAL A 241 6.06 -1.00 -10.12
N GLY A 242 6.58 -1.19 -8.91
CA GLY A 242 5.88 -1.88 -7.83
C GLY A 242 4.93 -0.97 -7.07
N THR A 243 5.36 -0.47 -5.91
CA THR A 243 4.51 0.37 -5.06
C THR A 243 5.32 1.33 -4.18
N SER A 244 4.80 2.53 -3.94
CA SER A 244 5.39 3.46 -2.97
C SER A 244 5.15 3.05 -1.52
N MET A 245 4.20 2.14 -1.26
CA MET A 245 3.92 1.61 0.09
C MET A 245 5.16 1.00 0.75
N LEU A 246 6.14 0.53 -0.03
CA LEU A 246 7.44 0.05 0.48
C LEU A 246 8.17 1.09 1.33
N GLN A 247 7.92 2.39 1.12
CA GLN A 247 8.52 3.48 1.90
C GLN A 247 7.73 3.82 3.17
N MET A 248 6.54 3.26 3.40
CA MET A 248 5.74 3.54 4.60
C MET A 248 6.51 3.32 5.92
N PRO A 249 7.29 2.23 6.09
CA PRO A 249 8.12 2.03 7.28
C PRO A 249 9.14 3.16 7.49
N ASN A 250 9.69 3.71 6.41
CA ASN A 250 10.65 4.82 6.44
C ASN A 250 9.97 6.17 6.70
N ILE A 251 8.76 6.38 6.17
CA ILE A 251 7.94 7.57 6.46
C ILE A 251 7.60 7.64 7.95
N ILE A 252 7.39 6.50 8.61
CA ILE A 252 7.14 6.45 10.05
C ILE A 252 8.38 6.85 10.86
N LYS A 253 9.59 6.51 10.37
CA LYS A 253 10.85 6.94 10.98
C LYS A 253 11.14 8.43 10.72
N ASN A 254 10.93 8.91 9.50
CA ASN A 254 11.09 10.31 9.12
C ASN A 254 10.00 10.75 8.12
N TYR A 255 8.91 11.34 8.62
CA TYR A 255 7.79 11.78 7.78
C TYR A 255 8.16 12.82 6.71
N LYS A 256 9.30 13.52 6.88
CA LYS A 256 9.77 14.56 5.95
C LYS A 256 10.12 13.99 4.58
N ILE A 257 10.45 12.70 4.48
CA ILE A 257 10.74 12.06 3.19
C ILE A 257 9.51 12.00 2.26
N TRP A 258 8.31 12.14 2.82
CA TRP A 258 7.06 12.10 2.05
C TRP A 258 6.66 13.45 1.46
N ILE A 259 7.28 14.53 1.91
CA ILE A 259 6.99 15.90 1.44
C ILE A 259 7.37 16.07 -0.03
N PRO A 260 8.57 15.68 -0.51
CA PRO A 260 8.94 15.85 -1.91
C PRO A 260 7.92 15.28 -2.92
N PRO A 261 7.54 13.98 -2.87
CA PRO A 261 6.60 13.43 -3.86
C PRO A 261 5.19 14.03 -3.73
N THR A 262 4.75 14.36 -2.52
CA THR A 262 3.42 14.96 -2.29
C THR A 262 3.35 16.41 -2.77
N LEU A 263 4.43 17.18 -2.61
CA LEU A 263 4.50 18.53 -3.16
C LEU A 263 4.57 18.48 -4.69
N THR A 264 5.30 17.51 -5.25
CA THR A 264 5.32 17.27 -6.69
C THR A 264 3.92 16.98 -7.23
N SER A 265 3.10 16.15 -6.56
CA SER A 265 1.73 15.89 -7.02
C SER A 265 0.87 17.14 -7.03
N ILE A 266 0.94 17.98 -6.00
CA ILE A 266 0.23 19.27 -5.94
C ILE A 266 0.60 20.19 -7.12
N ILE A 267 1.87 20.16 -7.57
CA ILE A 267 2.37 20.98 -8.68
C ILE A 267 1.97 20.39 -10.04
N VAL A 268 2.11 19.08 -10.22
CA VAL A 268 1.91 18.42 -11.52
C VAL A 268 0.44 18.09 -11.79
N GLY A 269 -0.35 17.84 -10.75
CA GLY A 269 -1.79 17.54 -10.83
C GLY A 269 -2.61 18.57 -11.61
N PRO A 270 -2.47 19.89 -11.36
CA PRO A 270 -3.15 20.92 -12.14
C PRO A 270 -2.78 20.92 -13.63
N LEU A 271 -1.52 20.57 -13.97
CA LEU A 271 -1.10 20.47 -15.37
C LEU A 271 -1.83 19.33 -16.08
N SER A 272 -2.06 18.22 -15.36
CA SER A 272 -2.85 17.08 -15.83
C SER A 272 -4.27 17.48 -16.22
N THR A 273 -4.94 18.30 -15.41
CA THR A 273 -6.36 18.64 -15.61
C THR A 273 -6.58 19.83 -16.54
N THR A 274 -5.69 20.83 -16.51
CA THR A 274 -5.90 22.11 -17.22
C THR A 274 -5.24 22.16 -18.59
N ILE A 275 -4.01 21.64 -18.73
CA ILE A 275 -3.20 21.75 -19.95
C ILE A 275 -3.34 20.48 -20.79
N PHE A 276 -2.97 19.34 -20.22
CA PHE A 276 -2.92 18.07 -20.95
C PHE A 276 -4.28 17.36 -21.00
N LYS A 277 -5.22 17.75 -20.13
CA LYS A 277 -6.56 17.16 -20.00
C LYS A 277 -6.51 15.63 -19.97
N MET A 278 -5.60 15.10 -19.16
CA MET A 278 -5.38 13.67 -19.06
C MET A 278 -6.59 13.01 -18.42
N GLU A 279 -6.97 11.85 -18.95
CA GLU A 279 -8.07 11.04 -18.43
C GLU A 279 -7.61 9.64 -18.06
N ASN A 280 -8.38 8.96 -17.22
CA ASN A 280 -8.14 7.56 -16.89
C ASN A 280 -9.46 6.83 -16.58
N ILE A 281 -9.40 5.49 -16.59
CA ILE A 281 -10.44 4.59 -16.10
C ILE A 281 -10.29 4.36 -14.59
N PRO A 282 -11.36 3.98 -13.86
CA PRO A 282 -11.35 3.91 -12.40
C PRO A 282 -10.22 3.05 -11.79
N ILE A 283 -9.91 1.89 -12.39
CA ILE A 283 -8.84 1.03 -11.89
C ILE A 283 -7.45 1.66 -12.09
N GLY A 284 -7.23 2.35 -13.21
CA GLY A 284 -5.97 3.00 -13.53
C GLY A 284 -5.70 4.24 -12.69
N SER A 285 -6.75 4.99 -12.37
CA SER A 285 -6.72 6.23 -11.58
C SER A 285 -5.97 6.09 -10.25
N GLY A 286 -6.13 4.96 -9.57
CA GLY A 286 -5.53 4.73 -8.25
C GLY A 286 -4.20 3.99 -8.28
N MET A 287 -3.68 3.58 -9.45
CA MET A 287 -2.54 2.66 -9.55
C MET A 287 -1.22 3.34 -9.92
N GLY A 288 -1.24 4.57 -10.45
CA GLY A 288 -0.02 5.26 -10.87
C GLY A 288 0.79 4.45 -11.88
N THR A 289 2.08 4.27 -11.62
CA THR A 289 2.98 3.45 -12.44
C THR A 289 2.99 1.97 -12.03
N SER A 290 2.18 1.56 -11.04
CA SER A 290 2.12 0.17 -10.56
C SER A 290 1.72 -0.76 -11.68
N GLY A 291 2.62 -1.64 -12.06
CA GLY A 291 2.44 -2.56 -13.19
C GLY A 291 2.05 -1.89 -14.50
N PHE A 292 2.34 -0.60 -14.64
CA PHE A 292 1.89 0.26 -15.74
C PHE A 292 0.37 0.41 -15.88
N VAL A 293 -0.42 0.00 -14.89
CA VAL A 293 -1.89 -0.03 -14.96
C VAL A 293 -2.48 1.36 -15.18
N GLY A 294 -1.91 2.40 -14.57
CA GLY A 294 -2.34 3.78 -14.80
C GLY A 294 -2.08 4.22 -16.24
N GLN A 295 -0.94 3.87 -16.82
CA GLN A 295 -0.58 4.21 -18.20
C GLN A 295 -1.52 3.54 -19.19
N PHE A 296 -1.78 2.24 -19.02
CA PHE A 296 -2.73 1.52 -19.87
C PHE A 296 -4.16 2.02 -19.68
N GLY A 297 -4.55 2.35 -18.46
CA GLY A 297 -5.84 2.97 -18.21
C GLY A 297 -6.01 4.32 -18.91
N THR A 298 -4.95 5.14 -18.96
CA THR A 298 -4.94 6.39 -19.73
C THR A 298 -5.06 6.13 -21.23
N LEU A 299 -4.34 5.14 -21.77
CA LEU A 299 -4.45 4.76 -23.18
C LEU A 299 -5.85 4.24 -23.52
N ASN A 300 -6.49 3.51 -22.60
CA ASN A 300 -7.87 3.03 -22.78
C ASN A 300 -8.88 4.18 -22.75
N ALA A 301 -8.68 5.18 -21.89
CA ALA A 301 -9.58 6.34 -21.78
C ALA A 301 -9.40 7.34 -22.94
N MET A 302 -8.16 7.61 -23.35
CA MET A 302 -7.83 8.69 -24.31
C MET A 302 -7.47 8.19 -25.71
N GLY A 303 -7.25 6.89 -25.88
CA GLY A 303 -6.75 6.29 -27.11
C GLY A 303 -5.23 6.43 -27.30
N ASN A 304 -4.73 5.72 -28.31
CA ASN A 304 -3.30 5.59 -28.61
C ASN A 304 -2.76 6.73 -29.50
N SER A 305 -2.94 7.97 -29.07
CA SER A 305 -2.47 9.17 -29.80
C SER A 305 -1.07 9.61 -29.37
N ILE A 306 -0.34 10.34 -30.23
CA ILE A 306 0.98 10.88 -29.87
C ILE A 306 0.90 11.88 -28.72
N SER A 307 -0.18 12.66 -28.63
CA SER A 307 -0.45 13.56 -27.50
C SER A 307 -0.63 12.80 -26.19
N THR A 308 -1.31 11.65 -26.23
CA THR A 308 -1.48 10.78 -25.04
C THR A 308 -0.12 10.29 -24.55
N TRP A 309 0.75 9.82 -25.45
CA TRP A 309 2.10 9.36 -25.09
C TRP A 309 2.98 10.47 -24.53
N ILE A 310 2.93 11.67 -25.12
CA ILE A 310 3.65 12.83 -24.60
C ILE A 310 3.17 13.16 -23.18
N GLY A 311 1.84 13.17 -22.96
CA GLY A 311 1.25 13.37 -21.64
C GLY A 311 1.69 12.32 -20.63
N ILE A 312 1.67 11.04 -20.98
CA ILE A 312 2.14 9.94 -20.13
C ILE A 312 3.63 10.12 -19.79
N ILE A 313 4.50 10.30 -20.78
CA ILE A 313 5.95 10.40 -20.56
C ILE A 313 6.26 11.60 -19.64
N LEU A 314 5.66 12.75 -19.92
CA LEU A 314 5.92 13.96 -19.16
C LEU A 314 5.32 13.92 -17.76
N LEU A 315 4.02 13.63 -17.62
CA LEU A 315 3.29 13.75 -16.36
C LEU A 315 3.39 12.51 -15.47
N HIS A 316 3.63 11.31 -16.03
CA HIS A 316 3.76 10.09 -15.23
C HIS A 316 5.20 9.77 -14.85
N PHE A 317 6.20 10.21 -15.64
CA PHE A 317 7.60 9.85 -15.39
C PHE A 317 8.53 11.06 -15.23
N VAL A 318 8.64 11.91 -16.25
CA VAL A 318 9.70 12.94 -16.29
C VAL A 318 9.49 14.03 -15.23
N LEU A 319 8.31 14.66 -15.17
CA LEU A 319 8.02 15.71 -14.19
C LEU A 319 8.00 15.18 -12.75
N PRO A 320 7.34 14.03 -12.45
CA PRO A 320 7.50 13.33 -11.17
C PRO A 320 8.94 13.13 -10.73
N ALA A 321 9.80 12.63 -11.63
CA ALA A 321 11.21 12.36 -11.34
C ALA A 321 11.99 13.65 -11.05
N VAL A 322 11.91 14.62 -11.97
CA VAL A 322 12.73 15.83 -11.92
C VAL A 322 12.34 16.73 -10.75
N ILE A 323 11.04 17.01 -10.57
CA ILE A 323 10.57 17.92 -9.53
C ILE A 323 10.82 17.32 -8.14
N THR A 324 10.52 16.03 -7.96
CA THR A 324 10.78 15.34 -6.67
C THR A 324 12.27 15.30 -6.36
N PHE A 325 13.12 15.03 -7.35
CA PHE A 325 14.56 15.04 -7.17
C PHE A 325 15.06 16.42 -6.72
N ILE A 326 14.62 17.51 -7.37
CA ILE A 326 15.00 18.88 -7.00
C ILE A 326 14.57 19.21 -5.56
N ILE A 327 13.32 18.92 -5.20
CA ILE A 327 12.80 19.19 -3.85
C ILE A 327 13.54 18.36 -2.81
N SER A 328 13.79 17.07 -3.08
CA SER A 328 14.47 16.17 -2.16
C SER A 328 15.93 16.58 -1.93
N GLU A 329 16.68 16.94 -2.97
CA GLU A 329 18.07 17.42 -2.84
C GLU A 329 18.15 18.75 -2.07
N PHE A 330 17.18 19.64 -2.27
CA PHE A 330 17.07 20.85 -1.45
C PHE A 330 16.81 20.54 0.03
N MET A 331 15.92 19.58 0.31
CA MET A 331 15.66 19.12 1.68
C MET A 331 16.85 18.39 2.31
N ARG A 332 17.63 17.64 1.53
CA ARG A 332 18.89 17.02 1.98
C ARG A 332 19.94 18.08 2.34
N LYS A 333 20.10 19.13 1.53
CA LYS A 333 21.00 20.26 1.86
C LYS A 333 20.63 20.97 3.16
N LYS A 334 19.34 21.00 3.52
CA LYS A 334 18.84 21.55 4.79
C LYS A 334 18.91 20.58 5.97
N GLY A 335 19.37 19.34 5.78
CA GLY A 335 19.41 18.32 6.82
C GLY A 335 18.03 17.78 7.24
N PHE A 336 17.00 17.97 6.41
CA PHE A 336 15.66 17.41 6.68
C PHE A 336 15.51 15.95 6.25
N ILE A 337 16.32 15.52 5.28
CA ILE A 337 16.40 14.14 4.79
C ILE A 337 17.88 13.74 4.82
N ASN A 338 18.20 12.64 5.47
CA ASN A 338 19.56 12.11 5.54
C ASN A 338 19.76 10.93 4.58
N TYR A 339 21.01 10.61 4.27
CA TYR A 339 21.33 9.37 3.57
C TYR A 339 21.03 8.17 4.49
N GLY A 340 20.29 7.19 3.99
CA GLY A 340 19.83 6.03 4.73
C GLY A 340 18.35 6.11 5.13
N ASP A 341 17.75 7.31 5.12
CA ASP A 341 16.34 7.49 5.50
C ASP A 341 15.37 6.78 4.53
N LEU A 342 15.78 6.51 3.29
CA LEU A 342 14.95 5.88 2.26
C LEU A 342 15.38 4.45 1.96
N LYS A 343 16.33 3.89 2.73
CA LYS A 343 16.85 2.55 2.49
C LYS A 343 15.76 1.50 2.71
N LEU A 344 15.62 0.60 1.75
CA LEU A 344 14.70 -0.53 1.79
C LEU A 344 15.46 -1.82 2.06
N ASP A 345 14.84 -2.71 2.83
CA ASP A 345 15.31 -4.08 3.02
C ASP A 345 14.61 -4.98 1.98
N LEU A 346 15.16 -4.99 0.77
CA LEU A 346 14.69 -5.78 -0.39
C LEU A 346 15.35 -7.15 -0.46
#